data_AF-A0A644ZSW5-F1
#
_entry.id   AF-A0A644ZSW5-F1
#
_cell.length_a   1.000
_cell.length_b   1.000
_cell.length_c   1.000
_cell.angle_alpha   90.00
_cell.angle_beta   90.00
_cell.angle_gamma   90.00
#
_symmetry.space_group_name_H-M   'P 1'
#
loop_
_entity.id
_entity.type
_entity.pdbx_description
1 polymer ?
#
loop_
_entity_poly.entity_id
_entity_poly.type
_entity_poly.pdbx_seq_one_letter_code
_entity_poly.pdbx_strand_id
1 'polypeptide(L)' 'MARDEKFGIGGLDYSPIKGPEGNIEYLLYLTLNESDSINDELISQIVALSHGNIKDTAEEKSV' A
#
# COMPACT_ATOMS: atom_id res chain seq x y z
N MET A 1 -13.67 -7.90 -8.40
CA MET A 1 -12.52 -7.33 -7.65
C MET A 1 -11.36 -8.30 -7.69
N ALA A 2 -10.12 -7.91 -7.35
CA ALA A 2 -8.93 -8.77 -7.51
C ALA A 2 -9.11 -10.20 -6.95
N ARG A 3 -9.76 -10.33 -5.79
CA ARG A 3 -10.10 -11.63 -5.17
C ARG A 3 -11.12 -12.44 -5.98
N ASP A 4 -12.12 -11.79 -6.58
CA ASP A 4 -13.12 -12.45 -7.44
C ASP A 4 -12.49 -12.97 -8.74
N GLU A 5 -11.44 -12.29 -9.21
CA GLU A 5 -10.65 -12.66 -10.39
C GLU A 5 -9.53 -13.68 -10.09
N LYS A 6 -9.53 -14.28 -8.89
CA LYS A 6 -8.57 -15.32 -8.47
C LYS A 6 -7.11 -14.86 -8.36
N PHE A 7 -6.85 -13.56 -8.18
CA PHE A 7 -5.53 -13.07 -7.79
C PHE A 7 -5.34 -13.12 -6.28
N GLY A 8 -4.14 -13.51 -5.85
CA GLY A 8 -3.66 -13.22 -4.50
C GLY A 8 -3.20 -11.79 -4.35
N ILE A 9 -3.13 -11.33 -3.10
CA ILE A 9 -2.61 -10.02 -2.75
C ILE A 9 -1.29 -10.23 -2.01
N GLY A 10 -0.19 -9.93 -2.69
CA GLY A 10 1.16 -10.09 -2.16
C GLY A 10 1.67 -8.87 -1.41
N GLY A 11 1.08 -7.69 -1.61
CA GLY A 11 1.51 -6.45 -0.98
C GLY A 11 0.62 -5.26 -1.32
N LEU A 12 0.65 -4.25 -0.44
CA LEU A 12 -0.01 -2.96 -0.60
C LEU A 12 0.97 -1.88 -0.16
N ASP A 13 1.00 -0.77 -0.88
CA ASP A 13 1.76 0.43 -0.51
C ASP A 13 1.09 1.69 -1.09
N TYR A 14 1.63 2.87 -0.81
CA TYR A 14 1.24 4.13 -1.46
C TYR A 14 2.28 4.61 -2.46
N SER A 15 1.83 5.32 -3.49
CA SER A 15 2.72 5.92 -4.48
C SER A 15 3.54 7.05 -3.84
N PRO A 16 4.85 7.15 -4.12
CA PRO A 16 5.68 8.26 -3.65
C PRO A 16 5.33 9.58 -4.34
N ILE A 17 4.59 9.54 -5.46
CA ILE A 17 4.09 10.71 -6.16
C ILE A 17 2.57 10.75 -6.11
N LYS A 18 2.02 11.94 -5.93
CA LYS A 18 0.58 12.16 -6.01
C LYS A 18 0.14 12.13 -7.48
N GLY A 19 -1.04 11.59 -7.72
CA GLY A 19 -1.68 11.61 -9.02
C GLY A 19 -2.16 13.00 -9.43
N PRO A 20 -2.86 13.10 -10.56
CA PRO A 20 -3.54 14.31 -10.97
C PRO A 20 -4.40 14.88 -9.83
N GLU A 21 -4.42 16.21 -9.75
CA GLU A 21 -5.19 16.95 -8.72
C GLU A 21 -4.70 16.73 -7.27
N GLY A 22 -3.56 16.06 -7.08
CA GLY A 22 -3.00 15.83 -5.75
C GLY A 22 -3.59 14.63 -5.02
N ASN A 23 -4.23 13.71 -5.74
CA ASN A 23 -4.76 12.47 -5.17
C ASN A 23 -3.64 11.56 -4.68
N ILE A 24 -3.83 10.94 -3.51
CA ILE A 24 -2.96 9.85 -3.04
C ILE A 24 -3.32 8.61 -3.86
N GLU A 25 -2.32 7.95 -4.43
CA GLU A 25 -2.49 6.71 -5.18
C GLU A 25 -1.88 5.54 -4.42
N TYR A 26 -2.41 4.34 -4.62
CA TYR A 26 -1.96 3.12 -3.95
C TYR A 26 -1.42 2.11 -4.96
N LEU A 27 -0.40 1.38 -4.55
CA LEU A 27 0.25 0.33 -5.32
C LEU A 27 -0.20 -1.02 -4.76
N LEU A 28 -0.76 -1.87 -5.61
CA LEU A 28 -1.20 -3.22 -5.24
C LEU A 28 -0.36 -4.25 -5.97
N TYR A 29 0.37 -5.09 -5.23
CA TYR A 29 1.10 -6.23 -5.79
C TYR A 29 0.20 -7.46 -5.85
N LEU A 30 -0.15 -7.89 -7.06
CA LEU A 30 -0.98 -9.05 -7.32
C LEU A 30 -0.13 -10.29 -7.62
N THR A 31 -0.59 -11.44 -7.16
CA THR A 31 0.05 -12.74 -7.39
C THR A 31 -0.94 -13.72 -8.02
N LEU A 32 -0.42 -14.74 -8.71
CA LEU A 32 -1.23 -15.81 -9.32
C LEU A 32 -1.60 -16.93 -8.34
N ASN A 33 -0.98 -16.97 -7.15
CA ASN A 33 -1.37 -17.87 -6.06
C ASN A 33 -2.44 -17.20 -5.20
N GLU A 34 -3.41 -17.98 -4.68
CA GLU A 34 -4.48 -17.46 -3.83
C GLU A 34 -4.01 -17.14 -2.38
N SER A 35 -2.84 -16.52 -2.22
CA SER A 35 -2.36 -16.05 -0.91
C SER A 35 -2.77 -14.61 -0.67
N ASP A 36 -3.29 -14.32 0.53
CA ASP A 36 -3.70 -12.98 0.94
C ASP A 36 -2.99 -12.61 2.24
N SER A 37 -2.00 -11.73 2.14
CA SER A 37 -1.20 -11.29 3.28
C SER A 37 -1.65 -9.95 3.87
N ILE A 38 -2.75 -9.37 3.37
CA ILE A 38 -3.21 -8.03 3.78
C ILE A 38 -4.32 -8.14 4.83
N ASN A 39 -4.15 -7.38 5.91
CA ASN A 39 -5.16 -7.20 6.95
C ASN A 39 -5.52 -5.72 7.13
N ASP A 40 -6.60 -5.45 7.87
CA ASP A 40 -7.12 -4.10 8.07
C ASP A 40 -6.16 -3.17 8.81
N GLU A 41 -5.30 -3.73 9.68
CA GLU A 41 -4.29 -2.98 10.42
C GLU A 41 -3.21 -2.44 9.47
N LEU A 42 -2.71 -3.28 8.57
CA LEU A 42 -1.75 -2.89 7.54
C LEU A 42 -2.33 -1.83 6.61
N ILE A 43 -3.58 -1.98 6.17
CA ILE A 43 -4.26 -0.98 5.34
C ILE A 43 -4.32 0.36 6.07
N SER A 44 -4.73 0.35 7.34
CA SER A 44 -4.84 1.57 8.16
C SER A 44 -3.49 2.26 8.35
N GLN A 45 -2.41 1.48 8.54
CA GLN A 45 -1.05 1.99 8.64
C GLN A 45 -0.59 2.66 7.33
N ILE A 46 -0.77 2.00 6.19
CA ILE A 46 -0.38 2.53 4.87
C ILE A 46 -1.13 3.83 4.56
N VAL A 47 -2.44 3.87 4.83
CA VAL A 47 -3.24 5.09 4.68
C VAL A 47 -2.67 6.21 5.55
N ALA A 48 -2.41 5.95 6.83
CA ALA A 48 -1.88 6.95 7.74
C ALA A 48 -0.48 7.45 7.34
N LEU A 49 0.40 6.57 6.85
CA LEU A 49 1.70 6.93 6.28
C LEU A 49 1.54 7.83 5.04
N SER A 50 0.65 7.47 4.11
CA SER A 50 0.42 8.24 2.88
C SER A 50 -0.12 9.65 3.12
N HIS A 51 -0.84 9.84 4.24
CA HIS A 51 -1.32 11.15 4.69
C HIS A 51 -0.27 11.95 5.48
N GLY A 52 0.90 11.36 5.79
CA GLY A 52 1.92 11.96 6.63
C GLY A 52 1.54 12.04 8.12
N ASN A 53 0.56 11.25 8.57
CA ASN A 53 0.11 11.23 9.97
C ASN A 53 1.10 10.46 10.87
N ILE A 54 1.97 9.66 10.28
CA ILE A 54 3.02 8.87 10.93
C ILE A 54 4.27 8.97 10.06
N LYS A 55 5.46 8.96 10.66
CA LYS A 55 6.73 8.98 9.91
C LYS A 55 7.09 7.57 9.44
N ASP A 56 7.52 7.46 8.19
CA ASP A 56 8.13 6.23 7.70
C ASP A 56 9.54 6.08 8.29
N THR A 57 9.71 5.11 9.18
CA THR A 57 10.99 4.80 9.82
C THR A 57 12.07 4.32 8.85
N ALA A 58 11.76 4.07 7.57
CA ALA A 58 12.74 3.76 6.54
C ALA A 58 13.58 4.98 6.08
N GLU A 59 13.08 6.21 6.24
CA GLU A 59 13.80 7.44 5.82
C GLU A 59 14.89 7.90 6.81
N GLU A 60 14.88 7.45 8.06
CA GLU A 60 15.85 7.89 9.10
C GLU A 60 17.24 7.24 9.01
N LYS A 61 17.48 6.32 8.05
CA LYS A 61 18.78 5.62 7.90
C LYS A 61 19.71 6.17 6.82
N SER A 62 19.42 7.32 6.22
CA SER A 62 20.21 7.90 5.12
C SER A 62 20.83 9.27 5.38
N VAL A 63 21.00 9.69 6.65
CA VAL A 63 21.74 10.92 7.00
C VAL A 63 22.84 10.63 8.01
#